data_AF-A0A7Y3LN90-F1
#
_entry.id   AF-A0A7Y3LN90-F1
#
_cell.length_a   1.000
_cell.length_b   1.000
_cell.length_c   1.000
_cell.angle_alpha   90.00
_cell.angle_beta   90.00
_cell.angle_gamma   90.00
#
_symmetry.space_group_name_H-M   'P 1'
#
loop_
_entity.id
_entity.type
_entity.pdbx_description
1 polymer ?
#
loop_
_entity_poly.entity_id
_entity_poly.type
_entity_poly.pdbx_seq_one_letter_code
_entity_poly.pdbx_strand_id
1 'polypeptide(L)' 'MGIAVSIENLSKRFRLPDQRFNSLKERVLHMGHVPVHDFWALKDVDFTIEQGST' A
#
# COMPACT_ATOMS: atom_id res chain seq x y z
N MET A 1 31.90 12.15 -1.87
CA MET A 1 30.79 11.20 -2.08
C MET A 1 29.49 11.96 -1.92
N GLY A 2 28.54 11.75 -2.84
CA GLY A 2 27.24 12.44 -2.82
C GLY A 2 26.11 11.46 -2.50
N ILE A 3 24.99 11.99 -2.01
CA ILE A 3 23.76 11.23 -1.80
C ILE A 3 23.14 10.95 -3.18
N ALA A 4 22.87 9.68 -3.49
CA ALA A 4 22.23 9.27 -4.73
C ALA A 4 20.71 9.19 -4.59
N VAL A 5 20.22 8.70 -3.44
CA VAL A 5 18.80 8.67 -3.11
C VAL A 5 18.62 9.04 -1.65
N SER A 6 17.66 9.91 -1.36
CA SER A 6 17.20 10.20 0.01
C SER A 6 15.68 10.09 0.03
N ILE A 7 15.18 9.35 1.02
CA ILE A 7 13.76 9.15 1.29
C ILE A 7 13.53 9.57 2.73
N GLU A 8 12.53 10.43 2.93
CA GLU A 8 12.10 10.89 4.24
C GLU A 8 10.59 10.66 4.37
N ASN A 9 10.17 10.09 5.49
CA ASN A 9 8.78 9.87 5.87
C ASN A 9 7.94 9.13 4.81
N LEU A 10 8.52 8.12 4.14
CA LEU A 10 7.80 7.40 3.10
C LEU A 10 6.84 6.38 3.70
N SER A 11 5.57 6.57 3.36
CA SER A 11 4.46 5.74 3.77
C SER A 11 3.70 5.25 2.54
N LYS A 12 3.46 3.93 2.45
CA LYS A 12 2.74 3.30 1.34
C LYS A 12 1.75 2.28 1.87
N ARG A 13 0.47 2.51 1.57
CA ARG A 13 -0.61 1.55 1.83
C ARG A 13 -1.27 1.08 0.55
N PHE A 14 -1.75 -0.15 0.60
CA PHE A 14 -2.62 -0.76 -0.39
C PHE A 14 -3.99 -0.97 0.22
N ARG A 15 -4.99 -0.80 -0.62
CA ARG A 15 -6.39 -0.98 -0.26
C ARG A 15 -6.81 -2.37 -0.75
N LEU A 16 -7.02 -3.31 0.17
CA LEU A 16 -7.29 -4.71 -0.16
C LEU A 16 -8.75 -5.06 0.17
N PRO A 17 -9.55 -5.50 -0.81
CA PRO A 17 -10.88 -6.04 -0.54
C PRO A 17 -10.77 -7.35 0.25
N ASP A 18 -11.57 -7.51 1.30
CA ASP A 18 -11.56 -8.73 2.14
C ASP A 18 -11.96 -10.00 1.38
N GLN A 19 -12.82 -9.86 0.36
CA GLN A 19 -13.29 -10.99 -0.45
C GLN A 19 -13.39 -10.63 -1.93
N ARG A 20 -13.03 -11.60 -2.78
CA ARG A 20 -13.40 -11.61 -4.20
C ARG A 20 -14.84 -12.11 -4.30
N PHE A 21 -15.83 -11.21 -4.23
CA PHE A 21 -17.22 -11.56 -4.55
C PHE A 21 -17.28 -11.97 -6.03
N ASN A 22 -17.26 -13.28 -6.29
CA ASN A 22 -17.29 -13.83 -7.65
C ASN A 22 -18.70 -13.80 -8.26
N SER A 23 -19.72 -13.38 -7.50
CA SER A 23 -21.11 -13.37 -7.94
C SER A 23 -21.74 -11.97 -7.92
N LEU A 24 -22.48 -11.63 -8.99
CA LEU A 24 -23.25 -10.39 -9.09
C LEU A 24 -24.34 -10.28 -7.98
N LYS A 25 -24.80 -11.41 -7.43
CA LYS A 25 -25.86 -11.47 -6.41
C LYS A 25 -25.37 -11.01 -5.03
N GLU A 26 -24.15 -11.38 -4.64
CA GLU A 26 -23.54 -10.91 -3.38
C GLU A 26 -23.30 -9.39 -3.40
N ARG A 27 -22.95 -8.82 -4.56
CA ARG A 27 -22.76 -7.37 -4.73
C ARG A 27 -24.04 -6.57 -4.51
N VAL A 28 -25.20 -7.15 -4.82
CA VAL A 28 -26.52 -6.54 -4.60
C VAL A 28 -26.93 -6.68 -3.13
N LEU A 29 -26.69 -7.84 -2.50
CA LEU A 29 -26.96 -8.09 -1.09
C LEU A 29 -26.14 -7.18 -0.16
N HIS A 30 -24.88 -6.91 -0.50
CA HIS A 30 -24.01 -6.04 0.28
C HIS A 30 -24.12 -4.55 -0.08
N MET A 31 -25.09 -4.15 -0.92
CA MET A 31 -25.55 -2.76 -1.15
C MET A 31 -24.44 -1.68 -1.07
N GLY A 32 -23.29 -1.92 -1.70
CA GLY A 32 -22.18 -0.97 -1.81
C GLY A 32 -21.15 -0.96 -0.67
N HIS A 33 -21.34 -1.70 0.42
CA HIS A 33 -20.36 -1.76 1.52
C HIS A 33 -19.49 -3.02 1.40
N VAL A 34 -18.56 -2.99 0.45
CA VAL A 34 -17.49 -3.98 0.37
C VAL A 34 -16.51 -3.68 1.52
N PRO A 35 -16.29 -4.59 2.48
CA PRO A 35 -15.27 -4.38 3.49
C PRO A 35 -13.90 -4.39 2.81
N VAL A 36 -13.18 -3.32 3.03
CA VAL A 36 -11.86 -3.10 2.45
C VAL A 36 -10.94 -2.72 3.59
N HIS A 37 -9.83 -3.44 3.73
CA HIS A 37 -8.84 -3.16 4.75
C HIS A 37 -7.62 -2.46 4.14
N ASP A 38 -6.99 -1.62 4.95
CA ASP A 38 -5.74 -0.97 4.62
C ASP A 38 -4.57 -1.88 5.01
N PHE A 39 -3.70 -2.15 4.03
CA PHE A 39 -2.44 -2.86 4.23
C PHE A 39 -1.28 -1.89 4.04
N TRP A 40 -0.56 -1.58 5.13
CA TRP A 40 0.63 -0.75 5.08
C TRP A 40 1.84 -1.59 4.67
N ALA A 41 2.37 -1.34 3.47
CA ALA A 41 3.58 -1.98 2.98
C ALA A 41 4.86 -1.23 3.39
N LEU A 42 4.77 0.10 3.46
CA LEU A 42 5.80 0.96 4.03
C LEU A 42 5.10 1.90 5.00
N LYS A 43 5.71 2.13 6.16
CA LYS A 43 5.18 3.05 7.16
C LYS A 43 6.32 3.87 7.73
N ASP A 44 6.32 5.15 7.37
CA ASP A 44 7.21 6.18 7.89
C ASP A 44 8.68 5.77 7.81
N VAL A 45 9.11 5.40 6.60
CA VAL A 45 10.46 4.91 6.33
C VAL A 45 11.37 6.06 5.89
N ASP A 46 12.51 6.16 6.57
CA ASP A 46 13.63 7.05 6.22
C ASP A 46 14.81 6.22 5.72
N PHE A 47 15.40 6.62 4.59
CA PHE A 47 16.53 5.89 4.00
C PHE A 47 17.38 6.79 3.11
N THR A 48 18.68 6.53 3.08
CA THR A 48 19.63 7.24 2.23
C THR A 48 20.58 6.24 1.58
N ILE A 49 20.74 6.33 0.25
CA ILE A 49 21.78 5.62 -0.51
C ILE A 49 22.86 6.60 -0.90
N GLU A 50 24.09 6.25 -0.56
CA GLU A 50 25.28 6.92 -1.06
C GLU A 50 25.65 6.42 -2.46
N GLN A 51 26.18 7.32 -3.27
CA GLN A 51 26.63 7.00 -4.62
C GLN A 51 27.70 5.88 -4.61
N GLY A 52 27.45 4.80 -5.35
CA GLY A 52 28.35 3.63 -5.44
C GLY A 52 28.02 2.50 -4.46
N SER A 53 26.99 2.65 -3.63
CA SER A 53 26.38 1.57 -2.83
C SER A 53 25.09 1.08 -3.49
N THR A 54 24.75 -0.21 -3.33
CA THR A 54 23.51 -0.83 -3.85
C THR A 54 22.83 -1.65 -2.76
#